data_AF-A0A3Q3FED8-F1
#
_entry.id   AF-A0A3Q3FED8-F1
#
_cell.length_a   1.000
_cell.length_b   1.000
_cell.length_c   1.000
_cell.angle_alpha   90.00
_cell.angle_beta   90.00
_cell.angle_gamma   90.00
#
_symmetry.space_group_name_H-M   'P 1'
#
loop_
_entity.id
_entity.type
_entity.pdbx_description
1 polymer ?
#
loop_
_entity_poly.entity_id
_entity_poly.type
_entity_poly.pdbx_seq_one_letter_code
_entity_poly.pdbx_strand_id
1 'polypeptide(L)'
;MDHQSSGQHSQTGQAPSFQWLSFAYQGLKEIPYETILPQTESLEVLDLSNNLPYWNPALLGRLEKLTTLILDCNNYTSHIKFPYMPSVTTVCINKNKINNLPVFVEEIKRKFPNIKILSMMNNEAAPSYFNGGSLTQYKDYRQYVISQIPGLEILDDTEVLEKERAQARKTYRLQQSRQRPGSETMVELYCTLI
;
A
#
# COMPACT_ATOMS: atom_id res chain seq x y z
N MET A 1 67.57 -15.91 -4.76
CA MET A 1 66.51 -15.83 -5.78
C MET A 1 65.21 -15.73 -5.03
N ASP A 2 64.70 -14.51 -5.04
CA ASP A 2 63.52 -14.03 -4.33
C ASP A 2 62.22 -14.67 -4.83
N HIS A 3 61.21 -14.75 -3.96
CA HIS A 3 59.80 -14.36 -4.15
C HIS A 3 59.08 -14.60 -2.81
N GLN A 4 58.85 -13.55 -2.01
CA GLN A 4 57.56 -12.83 -1.83
C GLN A 4 56.41 -13.72 -1.31
N SER A 5 56.05 -13.63 -0.02
CA SER A 5 55.13 -12.65 0.62
C SER A 5 53.64 -12.99 0.51
N SER A 6 53.07 -13.38 1.66
CA SER A 6 51.77 -12.96 2.25
C SER A 6 50.48 -12.92 1.41
N GLY A 7 49.44 -13.56 1.95
CA GLY A 7 48.04 -13.25 1.65
C GLY A 7 47.12 -13.70 2.79
N GLN A 8 46.91 -12.83 3.79
CA GLN A 8 45.88 -12.98 4.82
C GLN A 8 44.48 -12.72 4.24
N HIS A 9 43.50 -13.35 4.90
CA HIS A 9 42.04 -13.16 4.87
C HIS A 9 41.46 -11.92 4.16
N SER A 10 40.34 -12.12 3.47
CA SER A 10 39.22 -11.18 3.48
C SER A 10 37.90 -11.93 3.26
N GLN A 11 37.32 -12.46 4.34
CA GLN A 11 35.87 -12.63 4.37
C GLN A 11 35.29 -11.21 4.41
N THR A 12 34.79 -10.71 3.29
CA THR A 12 33.99 -9.48 3.31
C THR A 12 32.56 -9.87 3.66
N GLY A 13 32.27 -9.91 4.97
CA GLY A 13 30.90 -9.79 5.44
C GLY A 13 30.37 -8.43 5.00
N GLN A 14 29.68 -8.38 3.87
CA GLN A 14 28.96 -7.18 3.47
C GLN A 14 27.86 -6.95 4.50
N ALA A 15 27.89 -5.81 5.17
CA ALA A 15 26.74 -5.34 5.94
C ALA A 15 25.52 -5.36 5.00
N PRO A 16 24.33 -5.79 5.46
CA PRO A 16 23.15 -5.75 4.61
C PRO A 16 22.93 -4.31 4.15
N SER A 17 23.16 -4.06 2.86
CA SER A 17 22.98 -2.75 2.26
C SER A 17 21.51 -2.58 1.96
N PHE A 18 20.86 -1.65 2.65
CA PHE A 18 19.52 -1.20 2.31
C PHE A 18 19.44 -0.85 0.82
N GLN A 19 18.57 -1.54 0.07
CA GLN A 19 18.47 -1.35 -1.37
C GLN A 19 17.19 -0.60 -1.74
N TRP A 20 17.38 0.54 -2.39
CA TRP A 20 16.35 1.39 -2.94
C TRP A 20 16.42 1.37 -4.47
N LEU A 21 15.29 1.18 -5.13
CA LEU A 21 15.16 1.25 -6.58
C LEU A 21 13.99 2.16 -6.96
N SER A 22 14.26 3.14 -7.83
CA SER A 22 13.23 4.06 -8.33
C SER A 22 13.16 4.03 -9.85
N PHE A 23 11.93 3.93 -10.35
CA PHE A 23 11.55 4.15 -11.74
C PHE A 23 10.59 5.34 -11.86
N ALA A 24 10.67 6.30 -10.95
CA ALA A 24 9.78 7.44 -10.98
C ALA A 24 10.02 8.32 -12.23
N TYR A 25 8.94 8.88 -12.79
CA TYR A 25 9.00 9.82 -13.92
C TYR A 25 9.61 9.26 -15.22
N GLN A 26 9.59 7.94 -15.43
CA GLN A 26 10.19 7.32 -16.61
C GLN A 26 9.21 7.12 -17.76
N GLY A 27 7.94 7.54 -17.61
CA GLY A 27 6.92 7.35 -18.64
C GLY A 27 6.68 5.87 -18.96
N LEU A 28 6.90 5.00 -17.97
CA LEU A 28 6.74 3.56 -18.12
C LEU A 28 5.32 3.22 -18.56
N LYS A 29 5.20 2.23 -19.44
CA LYS A 29 3.92 1.64 -19.87
C LYS A 29 3.57 0.37 -19.11
N GLU A 30 4.57 -0.25 -18.51
CA GLU A 30 4.47 -1.48 -17.72
C GLU A 30 5.51 -1.46 -16.60
N ILE A 31 5.35 -2.33 -15.62
CA ILE A 31 6.35 -2.51 -14.56
C ILE A 31 7.58 -3.21 -15.17
N PRO A 32 8.81 -2.67 -15.01
CA PRO A 32 10.02 -3.24 -15.58
C PRO A 32 10.50 -4.46 -14.79
N TYR A 33 9.75 -5.55 -14.87
CA TYR A 33 9.99 -6.77 -14.10
C TYR A 33 11.35 -7.40 -14.37
N GLU A 34 11.85 -7.34 -15.60
CA GLU A 34 13.19 -7.85 -15.95
C GLU A 34 14.30 -7.16 -15.15
N THR A 35 14.09 -5.90 -14.76
CA THR A 35 15.05 -5.14 -13.93
C THR A 35 14.82 -5.35 -12.43
N ILE A 36 13.56 -5.53 -12.03
CA ILE A 36 13.15 -5.63 -10.61
C ILE A 36 13.36 -7.04 -10.05
N LEU A 37 12.98 -8.09 -10.78
CA LEU A 37 12.97 -9.46 -10.29
C LEU A 37 14.35 -10.08 -10.01
N PRO A 38 15.46 -9.62 -10.60
CA PRO A 38 16.79 -10.03 -10.13
C PRO A 38 17.15 -9.55 -8.72
N GLN A 39 16.38 -8.63 -8.12
CA GLN A 39 16.65 -8.01 -6.82
C GLN A 39 15.73 -8.54 -5.70
N THR A 40 15.10 -9.71 -5.89
CA THR A 40 14.05 -10.25 -4.99
C THR A 40 14.48 -10.42 -3.54
N GLU A 41 15.75 -10.74 -3.31
CA GLU A 41 16.29 -11.05 -1.97
C GLU A 41 16.89 -9.85 -1.23
N SER A 42 16.95 -8.68 -1.88
CA SER A 42 17.68 -7.53 -1.34
C SER A 42 16.92 -6.22 -1.46
N LEU A 43 15.97 -6.09 -2.38
CA LEU A 43 15.21 -4.86 -2.59
C LEU A 43 14.24 -4.57 -1.44
N GLU A 44 14.45 -3.45 -0.75
CA GLU A 44 13.63 -3.02 0.40
C GLU A 44 12.65 -1.91 0.04
N VAL A 45 13.04 -1.01 -0.87
CA VAL A 45 12.17 0.09 -1.33
C VAL A 45 12.07 0.14 -2.84
N LEU A 46 10.83 0.16 -3.32
CA LEU A 46 10.50 0.27 -4.74
C LEU A 46 9.60 1.48 -4.96
N ASP A 47 10.11 2.42 -5.74
CA ASP A 47 9.39 3.60 -6.16
C ASP A 47 9.03 3.52 -7.65
N LEU A 48 7.74 3.58 -7.94
CA LEU A 48 7.21 3.53 -9.30
C LEU A 48 6.32 4.76 -9.59
N SER A 49 6.55 5.87 -8.91
CA SER A 49 5.67 7.04 -8.98
C SER A 49 5.69 7.75 -10.34
N ASN A 50 4.64 8.49 -10.68
CA ASN A 50 4.58 9.35 -11.88
C ASN A 50 4.87 8.60 -13.20
N ASN A 51 4.11 7.55 -13.47
CA ASN A 51 4.17 6.81 -14.74
C ASN A 51 2.78 6.68 -15.38
N LEU A 52 2.71 6.04 -16.56
CA LEU A 52 1.53 6.01 -17.42
C LEU A 52 0.95 4.57 -17.50
N PRO A 53 -0.36 4.39 -17.54
CA PRO A 53 -1.06 3.41 -16.70
C PRO A 53 -1.34 2.03 -17.33
N TYR A 54 -2.00 1.17 -16.52
CA TYR A 54 -2.29 -0.27 -16.67
C TYR A 54 -1.17 -1.19 -16.18
N TRP A 55 -0.87 -1.06 -14.90
CA TRP A 55 0.06 -2.00 -14.27
C TRP A 55 -0.70 -3.11 -13.59
N ASN A 56 -0.33 -4.32 -13.97
CA ASN A 56 -0.64 -5.50 -13.21
C ASN A 56 0.52 -5.74 -12.23
N PRO A 57 0.39 -5.45 -10.92
CA PRO A 57 1.46 -5.65 -9.95
C PRO A 57 1.65 -7.11 -9.54
N ALA A 58 1.01 -8.08 -10.23
CA ALA A 58 0.97 -9.49 -9.82
C ALA A 58 2.33 -10.14 -9.51
N LEU A 59 3.42 -9.70 -10.14
CA LEU A 59 4.75 -10.29 -9.90
C LEU A 59 5.53 -9.61 -8.77
N LEU A 60 5.06 -8.48 -8.25
CA LEU A 60 5.72 -7.80 -7.11
C LEU A 60 5.74 -8.67 -5.84
N GLY A 61 4.84 -9.66 -5.74
CA GLY A 61 4.80 -10.62 -4.63
C GLY A 61 6.05 -11.50 -4.49
N ARG A 62 6.94 -11.50 -5.50
CA ARG A 62 8.24 -12.20 -5.43
C ARG A 62 9.30 -11.42 -4.65
N LEU A 63 9.08 -10.14 -4.35
CA LEU A 63 10.04 -9.30 -3.64
C LEU A 63 9.91 -9.51 -2.12
N GLU A 64 10.51 -10.58 -1.60
CA GLU A 64 10.32 -11.03 -0.21
C GLU A 64 10.89 -10.08 0.85
N LYS A 65 11.82 -9.20 0.46
CA LYS A 65 12.39 -8.16 1.34
C LYS A 65 11.76 -6.79 1.17
N LEU A 66 10.81 -6.61 0.24
CA LEU A 66 10.23 -5.30 -0.01
C LEU A 66 9.39 -4.87 1.19
N THR A 67 9.77 -3.76 1.81
CA THR A 67 9.06 -3.17 2.95
C THR A 67 8.27 -1.93 2.55
N THR A 68 8.73 -1.19 1.54
CA THR A 68 8.14 0.09 1.11
C THR A 68 7.82 0.08 -0.37
N LEU A 69 6.56 0.36 -0.71
CA LEU A 69 6.07 0.47 -2.07
C LEU A 69 5.47 1.86 -2.32
N ILE A 70 6.04 2.60 -3.26
CA ILE A 70 5.62 3.96 -3.62
C ILE A 70 5.02 3.95 -5.02
N LEU A 71 3.77 4.39 -5.14
CA LEU A 71 2.88 4.29 -6.30
C LEU A 71 2.21 5.63 -6.61
N ASP A 72 2.76 6.72 -6.10
CA ASP A 72 2.17 8.06 -6.17
C ASP A 72 2.01 8.53 -7.63
N CYS A 73 1.01 9.38 -7.87
CA CYS A 73 0.79 10.03 -9.17
C CYS A 73 0.67 9.05 -10.34
N ASN A 74 -0.05 7.94 -10.17
CA ASN A 74 -0.41 7.03 -11.24
C ASN A 74 -1.93 7.13 -11.53
N ASN A 75 -2.48 6.20 -12.32
CA ASN A 75 -3.93 6.13 -12.58
C ASN A 75 -4.58 4.88 -11.96
N TYR A 76 -4.11 4.42 -10.81
CA TYR A 76 -4.72 3.27 -10.14
C TYR A 76 -6.14 3.58 -9.69
N THR A 77 -7.03 2.63 -9.92
CA THR A 77 -8.41 2.70 -9.43
C THR A 77 -8.56 1.80 -8.22
N SER A 78 -9.74 1.87 -7.59
CA SER A 78 -10.13 1.02 -6.46
C SER A 78 -10.04 -0.49 -6.75
N HIS A 79 -10.02 -0.88 -8.04
CA HIS A 79 -9.99 -2.27 -8.49
C HIS A 79 -8.60 -2.82 -8.76
N ILE A 80 -7.54 -2.06 -8.46
CA ILE A 80 -6.17 -2.59 -8.49
C ILE A 80 -6.09 -3.92 -7.72
N LYS A 81 -5.34 -4.88 -8.26
CA LYS A 81 -5.15 -6.20 -7.67
C LYS A 81 -3.71 -6.41 -7.30
N PHE A 82 -3.42 -6.42 -6.02
CA PHE A 82 -2.08 -6.68 -5.52
C PHE A 82 -1.88 -8.19 -5.30
N PRO A 83 -0.65 -8.70 -5.48
CA PRO A 83 -0.28 -10.00 -4.95
C PRO A 83 -0.24 -9.95 -3.41
N TYR A 84 -0.23 -11.11 -2.76
CA TYR A 84 -0.02 -11.16 -1.32
C TYR A 84 1.44 -10.79 -1.02
N MET A 85 1.65 -9.77 -0.18
CA MET A 85 2.95 -9.15 0.08
C MET A 85 3.12 -8.90 1.59
N PRO A 86 3.42 -9.95 2.38
CA PRO A 86 3.45 -9.85 3.83
C PRO A 86 4.64 -9.05 4.37
N SER A 87 5.69 -8.84 3.58
CA SER A 87 6.86 -8.02 3.96
C SER A 87 6.60 -6.52 3.92
N VAL A 88 5.60 -6.08 3.13
CA VAL A 88 5.33 -4.65 2.94
C VAL A 88 4.62 -4.07 4.16
N THR A 89 5.24 -3.05 4.75
CA THR A 89 4.73 -2.30 5.89
C THR A 89 4.30 -0.89 5.50
N THR A 90 4.80 -0.36 4.37
CA THR A 90 4.56 1.02 3.93
C THR A 90 4.07 1.04 2.50
N VAL A 91 2.91 1.66 2.28
CA VAL A 91 2.35 1.91 0.93
C VAL A 91 2.01 3.39 0.79
N CYS A 92 2.60 4.03 -0.21
CA CYS A 92 2.20 5.36 -0.68
C CYS A 92 1.54 5.23 -2.04
N ILE A 93 0.30 5.70 -2.17
CA ILE A 93 -0.50 5.64 -3.41
C ILE A 93 -1.31 6.93 -3.60
N ASN A 94 -0.68 8.05 -3.28
CA ASN A 94 -1.26 9.38 -3.36
C ASN A 94 -1.57 9.76 -4.82
N LYS A 95 -2.55 10.66 -5.01
CA LYS A 95 -2.88 11.25 -6.32
C LYS A 95 -3.13 10.19 -7.40
N ASN A 96 -3.95 9.18 -7.07
CA ASN A 96 -4.43 8.17 -8.00
C ASN A 96 -5.95 8.38 -8.28
N LYS A 97 -6.61 7.41 -8.91
CA LYS A 97 -8.05 7.43 -9.25
C LYS A 97 -8.86 6.48 -8.36
N ILE A 98 -8.46 6.32 -7.10
CA ILE A 98 -9.20 5.50 -6.14
C ILE A 98 -10.45 6.28 -5.72
N ASN A 99 -11.63 5.70 -5.96
CA ASN A 99 -12.94 6.34 -5.74
C ASN A 99 -13.93 5.48 -4.93
N ASN A 100 -13.57 4.24 -4.61
CA ASN A 100 -14.37 3.31 -3.82
C ASN A 100 -13.52 2.80 -2.64
N LEU A 101 -13.71 3.46 -1.50
CA LEU A 101 -12.92 3.24 -0.29
C LEU A 101 -13.06 1.80 0.24
N PRO A 102 -14.26 1.21 0.42
CA PRO A 102 -14.38 -0.16 0.91
C PRO A 102 -13.66 -1.20 0.06
N VAL A 103 -13.78 -1.11 -1.27
CA VAL A 103 -13.12 -2.06 -2.19
C VAL A 103 -11.61 -1.95 -2.07
N PHE A 104 -11.08 -0.72 -2.04
CA PHE A 104 -9.65 -0.50 -1.95
C PHE A 104 -9.07 -0.94 -0.59
N VAL A 105 -9.73 -0.57 0.51
CA VAL A 105 -9.28 -0.91 1.87
C VAL A 105 -9.29 -2.42 2.12
N GLU A 106 -10.29 -3.14 1.61
CA GLU A 106 -10.31 -4.61 1.69
C GLU A 106 -9.14 -5.23 0.90
N GLU A 107 -8.81 -4.70 -0.28
CA GLU A 107 -7.63 -5.14 -1.03
C GLU A 107 -6.35 -4.89 -0.22
N ILE A 108 -6.15 -3.69 0.33
CA ILE A 108 -4.97 -3.36 1.14
C ILE A 108 -4.85 -4.32 2.34
N LYS A 109 -5.93 -4.47 3.10
CA LYS A 109 -5.97 -5.32 4.30
C LYS A 109 -5.62 -6.77 3.98
N ARG A 110 -6.13 -7.30 2.87
CA ARG A 110 -5.93 -8.71 2.47
C ARG A 110 -4.52 -8.95 1.92
N LYS A 111 -3.96 -7.97 1.20
CA LYS A 111 -2.71 -8.13 0.46
C LYS A 111 -1.48 -7.68 1.24
N PHE A 112 -1.64 -6.75 2.16
CA PHE A 112 -0.58 -6.20 3.02
C PHE A 112 -0.95 -6.42 4.50
N PRO A 113 -0.93 -7.68 4.99
CA PRO A 113 -1.42 -8.00 6.34
C PRO A 113 -0.63 -7.32 7.47
N ASN A 114 0.61 -6.89 7.20
CA ASN A 114 1.49 -6.24 8.17
C ASN A 114 1.61 -4.72 7.94
N ILE A 115 0.71 -4.11 7.16
CA ILE A 115 0.77 -2.68 6.85
C ILE A 115 0.72 -1.82 8.12
N LYS A 116 1.65 -0.87 8.20
CA LYS A 116 1.81 0.10 9.29
C LYS A 116 1.59 1.52 8.82
N ILE A 117 1.98 1.83 7.59
CA ILE A 117 1.89 3.16 7.02
C ILE A 117 1.14 3.06 5.68
N LEU A 118 0.04 3.79 5.58
CA LEU A 118 -0.74 3.92 4.35
C LEU A 118 -0.93 5.40 4.07
N SER A 119 -0.54 5.85 2.88
CA SER A 119 -0.82 7.20 2.41
C SER A 119 -1.60 7.12 1.10
N MET A 120 -2.82 7.64 1.06
CA MET A 120 -3.68 7.64 -0.13
C MET A 120 -4.32 9.00 -0.38
N MET A 121 -3.67 10.08 0.08
CA MET A 121 -4.09 11.46 -0.10
C MET A 121 -4.35 11.81 -1.57
N ASN A 122 -5.23 12.78 -1.79
CA ASN A 122 -5.62 13.26 -3.12
C ASN A 122 -6.17 12.16 -4.04
N ASN A 123 -6.76 11.11 -3.47
CA ASN A 123 -7.69 10.22 -4.16
C ASN A 123 -9.14 10.68 -3.87
N GLU A 124 -10.08 10.40 -4.76
CA GLU A 124 -11.50 10.73 -4.55
C GLU A 124 -12.07 10.03 -3.30
N ALA A 125 -11.62 8.79 -3.04
CA ALA A 125 -11.94 8.01 -1.85
C ALA A 125 -11.32 8.54 -0.53
N ALA A 126 -10.39 9.49 -0.61
CA ALA A 126 -9.70 10.11 0.53
C ALA A 126 -9.98 11.63 0.55
N PRO A 127 -11.20 12.04 0.94
CA PRO A 127 -11.58 13.44 0.98
C PRO A 127 -10.75 14.20 2.02
N SER A 128 -10.23 15.36 1.63
CA SER A 128 -9.45 16.28 2.43
C SER A 128 -9.69 17.72 1.95
N TYR A 129 -9.22 18.71 2.71
CA TYR A 129 -9.29 20.10 2.28
C TYR A 129 -8.58 20.36 0.93
N PHE A 130 -7.58 19.54 0.59
CA PHE A 130 -6.80 19.69 -0.65
C PHE A 130 -7.54 19.24 -1.91
N ASN A 131 -8.60 18.43 -1.79
CA ASN A 131 -9.41 17.94 -2.91
C ASN A 131 -10.91 18.26 -2.75
N GLY A 132 -11.24 19.31 -1.98
CA GLY A 132 -12.62 19.81 -1.83
C GLY A 132 -13.46 19.07 -0.79
N GLY A 133 -12.87 18.16 -0.03
CA GLY A 133 -13.51 17.49 1.10
C GLY A 133 -13.64 18.39 2.33
N SER A 134 -14.73 18.20 3.07
CA SER A 134 -14.95 18.80 4.38
C SER A 134 -14.22 18.05 5.50
N LEU A 135 -14.03 18.70 6.65
CA LEU A 135 -13.48 18.05 7.85
C LEU A 135 -14.28 16.81 8.28
N THR A 136 -15.60 16.87 8.14
CA THR A 136 -16.48 15.75 8.50
C THR A 136 -16.23 14.55 7.59
N GLN A 137 -16.13 14.78 6.28
CA GLN A 137 -15.81 13.73 5.31
C GLN A 137 -14.42 13.13 5.56
N TYR A 138 -13.41 13.96 5.82
CA TYR A 138 -12.07 13.49 6.19
C TYR A 138 -12.11 12.62 7.46
N LYS A 139 -12.82 13.05 8.51
CA LYS A 139 -12.95 12.29 9.75
C LYS A 139 -13.67 10.95 9.55
N ASP A 140 -14.70 10.89 8.71
CA ASP A 140 -15.43 9.67 8.40
C ASP A 140 -14.53 8.67 7.64
N TYR A 141 -13.89 9.13 6.56
CA TYR A 141 -12.87 8.36 5.83
C TYR A 141 -11.79 7.81 6.78
N ARG A 142 -11.20 8.68 7.61
CA ARG A 142 -10.11 8.30 8.51
C ARG A 142 -10.56 7.24 9.52
N GLN A 143 -11.72 7.43 10.15
CA GLN A 143 -12.28 6.45 11.08
C GLN A 143 -12.62 5.13 10.40
N TYR A 144 -13.12 5.15 9.16
CA TYR A 144 -13.40 3.94 8.40
C TYR A 144 -12.12 3.13 8.21
N VAL A 145 -11.06 3.71 7.65
CA VAL A 145 -9.79 3.01 7.39
C VAL A 145 -9.21 2.44 8.68
N ILE A 146 -9.16 3.23 9.75
CA ILE A 146 -8.68 2.79 11.08
C ILE A 146 -9.50 1.60 11.61
N SER A 147 -10.82 1.59 11.38
CA SER A 147 -11.67 0.48 11.82
C SER A 147 -11.40 -0.82 11.06
N GLN A 148 -10.99 -0.72 9.79
CA GLN A 148 -10.76 -1.87 8.92
C GLN A 148 -9.33 -2.43 9.02
N ILE A 149 -8.35 -1.58 9.37
CA ILE A 149 -6.93 -1.94 9.49
C ILE A 149 -6.42 -1.62 10.91
N PRO A 150 -6.72 -2.46 11.92
CA PRO A 150 -6.41 -2.15 13.32
C PRO A 150 -4.92 -2.00 13.64
N GLY A 151 -4.04 -2.56 12.81
CA GLY A 151 -2.58 -2.50 12.97
C GLY A 151 -1.91 -1.28 12.36
N LEU A 152 -2.67 -0.41 11.67
CA LEU A 152 -2.15 0.79 11.00
C LEU A 152 -1.67 1.82 12.02
N GLU A 153 -0.45 2.32 11.87
CA GLU A 153 0.22 3.27 12.78
C GLU A 153 0.17 4.70 12.24
N ILE A 154 0.32 4.87 10.93
CA ILE A 154 0.23 6.17 10.25
C ILE A 154 -0.75 6.04 9.08
N LEU A 155 -1.70 6.98 9.02
CA LEU A 155 -2.62 7.13 7.91
C LEU A 155 -2.45 8.53 7.32
N ASP A 156 -2.15 8.57 6.03
CA ASP A 156 -1.80 9.76 5.26
C ASP A 156 -0.56 10.44 5.82
N ASP A 157 -0.72 11.55 6.55
CA ASP A 157 0.33 12.39 7.09
C ASP A 157 0.37 12.40 8.63
N THR A 158 -0.51 11.63 9.27
CA THR A 158 -0.73 11.71 10.73
C THR A 158 -0.79 10.35 11.40
N GLU A 159 -0.21 10.28 12.60
CA GLU A 159 -0.27 9.11 13.48
C GLU A 159 -1.72 8.75 13.83
N VAL A 160 -2.00 7.45 13.91
CA VAL A 160 -3.27 6.89 14.35
C VAL A 160 -3.25 6.75 15.88
N LEU A 161 -3.93 7.66 16.55
CA LEU A 161 -3.97 7.72 18.01
C LEU A 161 -5.00 6.74 18.59
N GLU A 162 -4.78 6.24 19.81
CA GLU A 162 -5.69 5.27 20.44
C GLU A 162 -7.12 5.81 20.62
N LYS A 163 -7.27 7.12 20.86
CA LYS A 163 -8.59 7.79 20.90
C LYS A 163 -9.35 7.63 19.58
N GLU A 164 -8.66 7.70 18.45
CA GLU A 164 -9.25 7.53 17.12
C GLU A 164 -9.63 6.08 16.90
N ARG A 165 -8.79 5.12 17.34
CA ARG A 165 -9.13 3.70 17.28
C ARG A 165 -10.37 3.38 18.10
N ALA A 166 -10.46 3.90 19.32
CA ALA A 166 -11.64 3.72 20.18
C ALA A 166 -12.90 4.27 19.52
N GLN A 167 -12.81 5.47 18.92
CA GLN A 167 -13.92 6.08 18.21
C GLN A 167 -14.32 5.30 16.96
N ALA A 168 -13.35 4.93 16.10
CA ALA A 168 -13.56 4.15 14.89
C ALA A 168 -14.24 2.79 15.19
N ARG A 169 -13.76 2.10 16.23
CA ARG A 169 -14.39 0.86 16.71
C ARG A 169 -15.84 1.09 17.11
N LYS A 170 -16.15 2.17 17.83
CA LYS A 170 -17.54 2.49 18.22
C LYS A 170 -18.42 2.79 17.00
N THR A 171 -17.94 3.63 16.08
CA THR A 171 -18.69 4.06 14.89
C THR A 171 -19.01 2.89 13.97
N TYR A 172 -18.02 2.05 13.62
CA TYR A 172 -18.17 1.02 12.57
C TYR A 172 -18.47 -0.39 13.09
N ARG A 173 -18.22 -0.70 14.37
CA ARG A 173 -18.73 -1.96 14.97
C ARG A 173 -20.26 -1.97 15.06
N LEU A 174 -20.87 -0.81 15.37
CA LEU A 174 -22.32 -0.64 15.39
C LEU A 174 -22.94 -0.82 14.00
N GLN A 175 -22.25 -0.43 12.93
CA GLN A 175 -22.72 -0.61 11.56
C GLN A 175 -22.72 -2.08 11.14
N GLN A 176 -21.69 -2.85 11.49
CA GLN A 176 -21.65 -4.31 11.21
C GLN A 176 -22.71 -5.09 11.98
N SER A 177 -23.08 -4.68 13.20
CA SER A 177 -24.17 -5.32 13.95
C SER A 177 -25.56 -4.99 13.42
N ARG A 178 -25.74 -3.83 12.76
CA ARG A 178 -27.03 -3.42 12.16
C ARG A 178 -27.24 -4.01 10.76
N GLN A 179 -26.17 -4.46 10.10
CA GLN A 179 -26.20 -5.10 8.77
C GLN A 179 -26.21 -6.65 8.82
N ARG A 180 -26.59 -7.28 9.94
CA ARG A 180 -26.89 -8.72 9.96
C ARG A 180 -28.40 -8.98 9.82
N PRO A 181 -28.95 -9.11 8.60
CA PRO A 181 -30.09 -10.00 8.37
C PRO A 181 -29.58 -11.44 8.19
N GLY A 182 -30.33 -12.40 8.73
CA GLY A 182 -30.07 -13.82 8.52
C GLY A 182 -30.24 -14.23 7.04
N SER A 183 -29.55 -15.31 6.70
CA SER A 183 -29.75 -16.19 5.53
C SER A 183 -29.88 -15.56 4.13
N GLU A 184 -28.88 -15.90 3.32
CA GLU A 184 -28.92 -16.08 1.85
C GLU A 184 -29.02 -14.83 0.93
N THR A 185 -28.03 -14.76 0.02
CA THR A 185 -27.95 -13.95 -1.21
C THR A 185 -27.88 -12.42 -1.07
N MET A 186 -26.66 -11.87 -0.90
CA MET A 186 -26.35 -10.45 -1.10
C MET A 186 -24.97 -10.27 -1.77
N VAL A 187 -24.82 -10.81 -2.98
CA VAL A 187 -23.71 -10.46 -3.89
C VAL A 187 -24.24 -9.67 -5.12
N GLU A 188 -25.56 -9.57 -5.34
CA GLU A 188 -26.11 -9.00 -6.58
C GLU A 188 -26.65 -7.57 -6.50
N LEU A 189 -26.76 -6.93 -5.34
CA LEU A 189 -27.45 -5.62 -5.24
C LEU A 189 -26.57 -4.37 -5.42
N TYR A 190 -25.32 -4.50 -5.85
CA TYR A 190 -24.48 -3.36 -6.23
C TYR A 190 -24.18 -3.24 -7.74
N CYS A 191 -24.74 -4.11 -8.59
CA CYS A 191 -24.50 -4.11 -10.04
C CYS A 191 -25.54 -3.36 -10.90
N THR A 192 -26.53 -2.66 -10.34
CA THR A 192 -27.57 -2.00 -11.16
C THR A 192 -27.75 -0.51 -10.87
N LEU A 193 -26.65 0.24 -10.91
CA LEU A 193 -26.67 1.70 -11.17
C LEU A 193 -25.46 2.09 -12.03
N ILE A 194 -25.38 1.50 -13.23
CA ILE A 194 -24.91 2.16 -14.46
C ILE A 194 -25.68 1.54 -15.63
#